data_AF-A0A6L6PFT1-F1
#
_entry.id   AF-A0A6L6PFT1-F1
#
_cell.length_a   1.000
_cell.length_b   1.000
_cell.length_c   1.000
_cell.angle_alpha   90.00
_cell.angle_beta   90.00
_cell.angle_gamma   90.00
#
_symmetry.space_group_name_H-M   'P 1'
#
loop_
_entity.id
_entity.type
_entity.pdbx_description
1 polymer ?
#
loop_
_entity_poly.entity_id
_entity_poly.type
_entity_poly.pdbx_seq_one_letter_code
_entity_poly.pdbx_strand_id
1 'polypeptide(L)'
;MSARNTSDVIIGISRSPSKIAAPAEGREGDYDRPDLLAQAYQGLDRLLIIPSADLRPGVRGRQLKAAIDAARQAGVAHVVLVSAAGTKEAAEPSIVAPYWDGEQHLIRTAPRWTILRMNYYAESMADEIKNSLGAGVLAGLGAERVAYVSRNDVAAAAVGILTGEGHGGAIYNATGSTAITGEERAAIVSELTGAPVGFVALAQEQLAGGLAQAGLPELVVNVVLDIKRKFVAGAFDIVTGDVERLAGHPPTPLRDILATALKA
;
A
#
# COMPACT_ATOMS: atom_id res chain seq x y z
N MET A 1 24.59 11.63 -4.28
CA MET A 1 23.72 12.49 -3.45
C MET A 1 23.55 13.81 -4.18
N SER A 2 22.48 13.96 -4.98
CA SER A 2 22.17 15.26 -5.57
C SER A 2 21.67 16.17 -4.45
N ALA A 3 22.21 17.38 -4.36
CA ALA A 3 21.79 18.38 -3.39
C ALA A 3 20.27 18.60 -3.52
N ARG A 4 19.54 18.60 -2.39
CA ARG A 4 18.13 19.01 -2.37
C ARG A 4 18.05 20.42 -2.95
N ASN A 5 17.45 20.58 -4.11
CA ASN A 5 17.24 21.89 -4.70
C ASN A 5 16.20 22.60 -3.82
N THR A 6 16.56 23.74 -3.25
CA THR A 6 15.71 24.51 -2.31
C THR A 6 14.53 25.22 -2.98
N SER A 7 14.13 24.76 -4.17
CA SER A 7 13.11 25.36 -5.04
C SER A 7 11.89 24.48 -5.28
N ASP A 8 11.88 23.22 -4.80
CA ASP A 8 10.78 22.30 -5.07
C ASP A 8 9.57 22.64 -4.18
N VAL A 9 8.46 23.03 -4.82
CA VAL A 9 7.19 23.30 -4.14
C VAL A 9 6.46 21.98 -3.90
N ILE A 10 6.22 21.65 -2.63
CA ILE A 10 5.47 20.45 -2.25
C ILE A 10 4.00 20.83 -2.07
N ILE A 11 3.11 20.11 -2.73
CA ILE A 11 1.66 20.33 -2.67
C ILE A 11 0.98 19.08 -2.10
N GLY A 12 0.25 19.26 -1.00
CA GLY A 12 -0.63 18.25 -0.42
C GLY A 12 -2.06 18.46 -0.89
N ILE A 13 -2.63 17.46 -1.57
CA ILE A 13 -4.00 17.53 -2.11
C ILE A 13 -4.91 16.68 -1.24
N SER A 14 -5.93 17.29 -0.66
CA SER A 14 -6.78 16.66 0.36
C SER A 14 -8.18 17.26 0.40
N ARG A 15 -9.15 16.48 0.91
CA ARG A 15 -10.49 16.96 1.28
C ARG A 15 -10.46 17.92 2.48
N SER A 16 -9.31 18.06 3.13
CA SER A 16 -9.10 18.96 4.26
C SER A 16 -7.73 19.63 4.11
N PRO A 17 -7.57 20.56 3.15
CA PRO A 17 -6.27 21.17 2.84
C PRO A 17 -5.65 21.91 4.03
N SER A 18 -6.47 22.41 4.96
CA SER A 18 -6.03 23.04 6.20
C SER A 18 -5.28 22.11 7.17
N LYS A 19 -5.34 20.78 6.96
CA LYS A 19 -4.57 19.79 7.73
C LYS A 19 -3.21 19.49 7.12
N ILE A 20 -2.88 20.05 5.95
CA ILE A 20 -1.57 19.89 5.33
C ILE A 20 -0.58 20.76 6.10
N ALA A 21 0.47 20.12 6.62
CA ALA A 21 1.50 20.80 7.40
C ALA A 21 2.46 21.56 6.47
N ALA A 22 2.88 22.74 6.92
CA ALA A 22 3.99 23.47 6.31
C ALA A 22 5.28 22.61 6.32
N PRO A 23 6.15 22.75 5.30
CA PRO A 23 6.15 23.78 4.26
C PRO A 23 5.29 23.46 3.03
N ALA A 24 4.52 22.36 3.02
CA ALA A 24 3.69 22.01 1.88
C ALA A 24 2.47 22.95 1.75
N GLU A 25 2.13 23.30 0.51
CA GLU A 25 0.88 24.00 0.18
C GLU A 25 -0.28 23.00 0.19
N GLY A 26 -1.36 23.31 0.91
CA GLY A 26 -2.58 22.52 0.88
C GLY A 26 -3.52 22.95 -0.25
N ARG A 27 -3.90 22.03 -1.14
CA ARG A 27 -4.96 22.24 -2.15
C ARG A 27 -6.15 21.32 -1.90
N GLU A 28 -7.35 21.83 -2.14
CA GLU A 28 -8.56 21.03 -2.02
C GLU A 28 -8.64 20.03 -3.17
N GLY A 29 -8.90 18.77 -2.84
CA GLY A 29 -9.16 17.72 -3.83
C GLY A 29 -9.95 16.58 -3.23
N ASP A 30 -10.90 16.05 -4.00
CA ASP A 30 -11.70 14.90 -3.63
C ASP A 30 -11.78 13.94 -4.84
N TYR A 31 -11.51 12.66 -4.61
CA TYR A 31 -11.58 11.66 -5.67
C TYR A 31 -13.00 11.46 -6.25
N ASP A 32 -14.04 11.88 -5.53
CA ASP A 32 -15.41 11.90 -6.04
C ASP A 32 -15.81 13.26 -6.66
N ARG A 33 -14.87 14.23 -6.75
CA ARG A 33 -15.04 15.54 -7.40
C ARG A 33 -13.91 15.82 -8.41
N PRO A 34 -13.98 15.23 -9.63
CA PRO A 34 -12.93 15.36 -10.63
C PRO A 34 -12.60 16.80 -11.05
N ASP A 35 -13.60 17.70 -10.95
CA ASP A 35 -13.44 19.14 -11.17
C ASP A 35 -12.44 19.78 -10.20
N LEU A 36 -12.50 19.39 -8.92
CA LEU A 36 -11.55 19.86 -7.90
C LEU A 36 -10.15 19.29 -8.13
N LEU A 37 -10.05 18.03 -8.56
CA LEU A 37 -8.76 17.42 -8.89
C LEU A 37 -8.06 18.15 -10.03
N ALA A 38 -8.76 18.45 -11.12
CA ALA A 38 -8.19 19.14 -12.28
C ALA A 38 -7.69 20.56 -11.92
N GLN A 39 -8.35 21.24 -10.99
CA GLN A 39 -7.90 22.53 -10.46
C GLN A 39 -6.68 22.36 -9.56
N ALA A 40 -6.70 21.39 -8.63
CA ALA A 40 -5.61 21.14 -7.71
C ALA A 40 -4.30 20.74 -8.42
N TYR A 41 -4.40 20.08 -9.58
CA TYR A 41 -3.25 19.61 -10.36
C TYR A 41 -2.61 20.65 -11.28
N GLN A 42 -3.18 21.86 -11.38
CA GLN A 42 -2.61 22.90 -12.24
C GLN A 42 -1.18 23.25 -11.83
N GLY A 43 -0.28 23.27 -12.82
CA GLY A 43 1.13 23.61 -12.64
C GLY A 43 1.99 22.51 -11.98
N LEU A 44 1.47 21.30 -11.78
CA LEU A 44 2.28 20.19 -11.27
C LEU A 44 3.13 19.57 -12.39
N ASP A 45 4.44 19.47 -12.18
CA ASP A 45 5.32 18.70 -13.06
C ASP A 45 5.15 17.19 -12.84
N ARG A 46 5.00 16.80 -11.57
CA ARG A 46 4.89 15.40 -11.13
C ARG A 46 3.77 15.24 -10.12
N LEU A 47 3.04 14.14 -10.21
CA LEU A 47 1.93 13.82 -9.30
C LEU A 47 2.06 12.39 -8.76
N LEU A 48 1.97 12.23 -7.44
CA LEU A 48 1.79 10.93 -6.80
C LEU A 48 0.31 10.70 -6.48
N ILE A 49 -0.29 9.66 -7.05
CA ILE A 49 -1.65 9.23 -6.75
C ILE A 49 -1.59 8.09 -5.74
N ILE A 50 -2.15 8.32 -4.54
CA ILE A 50 -2.31 7.31 -3.49
C ILE A 50 -3.77 6.83 -3.49
N PRO A 51 -4.05 5.54 -3.76
CA PRO A 51 -5.41 5.03 -3.78
C PRO A 51 -6.16 5.27 -2.47
N SER A 52 -7.47 5.49 -2.57
CA SER A 52 -8.32 5.66 -1.39
C SER A 52 -8.42 4.38 -0.55
N ALA A 53 -8.72 4.54 0.73
CA ALA A 53 -9.00 3.43 1.65
C ALA A 53 -10.44 2.88 1.53
N ASP A 54 -11.23 3.33 0.55
CA ASP A 54 -12.60 2.86 0.38
C ASP A 54 -12.62 1.40 -0.05
N LEU A 55 -13.38 0.56 0.66
CA LEU A 55 -13.49 -0.88 0.43
C LEU A 55 -14.72 -1.26 -0.38
N ARG A 56 -15.62 -0.30 -0.67
CA ARG A 56 -16.83 -0.57 -1.45
C ARG A 56 -16.43 -0.96 -2.88
N PRO A 57 -16.91 -2.09 -3.41
CA PRO A 57 -16.62 -2.52 -4.78
C PRO A 57 -16.90 -1.42 -5.81
N GLY A 58 -15.98 -1.24 -6.77
CA GLY A 58 -16.08 -0.28 -7.86
C GLY A 58 -15.78 1.18 -7.49
N VAL A 59 -15.72 1.55 -6.20
CA VAL A 59 -15.44 2.94 -5.78
C VAL A 59 -13.99 3.32 -6.08
N ARG A 60 -13.03 2.55 -5.55
CA ARG A 60 -11.59 2.86 -5.72
C ARG A 60 -11.16 2.88 -7.18
N GLY A 61 -11.66 1.95 -8.00
CA GLY A 61 -11.34 1.88 -9.42
C GLY A 61 -11.84 3.11 -10.19
N ARG A 62 -13.09 3.55 -9.94
CA ARG A 62 -13.63 4.80 -10.50
C ARG A 62 -12.80 6.01 -10.07
N GLN A 63 -12.48 6.11 -8.78
CA GLN A 63 -11.69 7.20 -8.20
C GLN A 63 -10.30 7.29 -8.82
N LEU A 64 -9.60 6.16 -8.99
CA LEU A 64 -8.28 6.14 -9.63
C LEU A 64 -8.33 6.59 -11.08
N LYS A 65 -9.29 6.10 -11.87
CA LYS A 65 -9.47 6.53 -13.28
C LYS A 65 -9.74 8.03 -13.36
N ALA A 66 -10.63 8.56 -12.52
CA ALA A 66 -10.93 9.99 -12.46
C ALA A 66 -9.71 10.84 -12.07
N ALA A 67 -8.91 10.39 -11.11
CA ALA A 67 -7.69 11.09 -10.70
C ALA A 67 -6.63 11.12 -11.82
N ILE A 68 -6.45 10.01 -12.54
CA ILE A 68 -5.54 9.93 -13.70
C ILE A 68 -6.03 10.83 -14.84
N ASP A 69 -7.33 10.81 -15.14
CA ASP A 69 -7.92 11.65 -16.19
C ASP A 69 -7.79 13.15 -15.87
N ALA A 70 -7.99 13.54 -14.60
CA ALA A 70 -7.78 14.90 -14.14
C ALA A 70 -6.31 15.33 -14.27
N ALA A 71 -5.35 14.43 -13.97
CA ALA A 71 -3.92 14.72 -14.14
C ALA A 71 -3.58 14.97 -15.63
N ARG A 72 -4.16 14.18 -16.53
CA ARG A 72 -4.03 14.39 -17.98
C ARG A 72 -4.63 15.72 -18.43
N GLN A 73 -5.82 16.07 -17.94
CA GLN A 73 -6.48 17.35 -18.27
C GLN A 73 -5.69 18.56 -17.77
N ALA A 74 -5.07 18.45 -16.60
CA ALA A 74 -4.23 19.50 -16.02
C ALA A 74 -2.82 19.57 -16.64
N GLY A 75 -2.47 18.65 -17.55
CA GLY A 75 -1.18 18.66 -18.23
C GLY A 75 0.00 18.19 -17.36
N VAL A 76 -0.26 17.38 -16.32
CA VAL A 76 0.81 16.85 -15.46
C VAL A 76 1.77 15.98 -16.29
N ALA A 77 3.06 16.31 -16.26
CA ALA A 77 4.05 15.68 -17.14
C ALA A 77 4.37 14.23 -16.74
N HIS A 78 4.40 13.90 -15.44
CA HIS A 78 4.69 12.55 -14.94
C HIS A 78 3.77 12.15 -13.78
N VAL A 79 3.01 11.07 -13.97
CA VAL A 79 2.12 10.53 -12.93
C VAL A 79 2.72 9.25 -12.32
N VAL A 80 2.90 9.25 -11.01
CA VAL A 80 3.31 8.10 -10.20
C VAL A 80 2.07 7.52 -9.52
N LEU A 81 1.80 6.24 -9.69
CA LEU A 81 0.68 5.55 -9.04
C LEU A 81 1.19 4.57 -8.00
N VAL A 82 0.71 4.72 -6.77
CA VAL A 82 0.85 3.66 -5.76
C VAL A 82 -0.13 2.53 -6.11
N SER A 83 0.41 1.33 -6.29
CA SER A 83 -0.34 0.11 -6.59
C SER A 83 -0.06 -1.00 -5.57
N ALA A 84 -0.53 -2.22 -5.80
CA ALA A 84 -0.30 -3.37 -4.92
C ALA A 84 0.63 -4.42 -5.53
N ALA A 85 1.46 -5.07 -4.69
CA ALA A 85 2.28 -6.21 -5.08
C ALA A 85 1.42 -7.36 -5.64
N GLY A 86 1.97 -8.06 -6.63
CA GLY A 86 1.27 -9.18 -7.28
C GLY A 86 0.01 -8.79 -8.08
N THR A 87 -0.18 -7.50 -8.37
CA THR A 87 -1.30 -7.03 -9.20
C THR A 87 -1.26 -7.71 -10.57
N LYS A 88 -2.37 -8.37 -10.88
CA LYS A 88 -2.68 -9.09 -12.12
C LYS A 88 -4.14 -8.82 -12.50
N GLU A 89 -4.51 -9.21 -13.71
CA GLU A 89 -5.89 -9.10 -14.18
C GLU A 89 -6.88 -9.68 -13.17
N ALA A 90 -7.85 -8.85 -12.79
CA ALA A 90 -8.88 -9.18 -11.82
C ALA A 90 -10.10 -8.30 -12.06
N ALA A 91 -11.27 -8.83 -11.69
CA ALA A 91 -12.53 -8.11 -11.72
C ALA A 91 -13.06 -7.89 -10.29
N GLU A 92 -13.92 -6.88 -10.14
CA GLU A 92 -14.69 -6.67 -8.91
C GLU A 92 -15.46 -7.96 -8.54
N PRO A 93 -15.58 -8.30 -7.24
CA PRO A 93 -15.24 -7.51 -6.06
C PRO A 93 -13.83 -7.78 -5.49
N SER A 94 -12.89 -8.31 -6.29
CA SER A 94 -11.52 -8.59 -5.83
C SER A 94 -10.80 -7.32 -5.36
N ILE A 95 -10.09 -7.37 -4.24
CA ILE A 95 -9.39 -6.19 -3.69
C ILE A 95 -8.28 -5.65 -4.60
N VAL A 96 -7.78 -6.48 -5.54
CA VAL A 96 -6.75 -6.08 -6.52
C VAL A 96 -7.33 -5.52 -7.83
N ALA A 97 -8.64 -5.70 -8.09
CA ALA A 97 -9.29 -5.18 -9.30
C ALA A 97 -9.07 -3.67 -9.50
N PRO A 98 -9.28 -2.79 -8.51
CA PRO A 98 -9.04 -1.36 -8.71
C PRO A 98 -7.57 -1.01 -9.01
N TYR A 99 -6.62 -1.81 -8.51
CA TYR A 99 -5.20 -1.60 -8.79
C TYR A 99 -4.85 -1.98 -10.22
N TRP A 100 -5.32 -3.15 -10.68
CA TRP A 100 -5.18 -3.56 -12.09
C TRP A 100 -5.77 -2.51 -13.03
N ASP A 101 -7.02 -2.12 -12.78
CA ASP A 101 -7.72 -1.12 -13.57
C ASP A 101 -6.99 0.23 -13.60
N GLY A 102 -6.48 0.68 -12.45
CA GLY A 102 -5.71 1.91 -12.33
C GLY A 102 -4.37 1.86 -13.08
N GLU A 103 -3.62 0.77 -12.94
CA GLU A 103 -2.36 0.56 -13.67
C GLU A 103 -2.60 0.55 -15.18
N GLN A 104 -3.57 -0.23 -15.66
CA GLN A 104 -3.87 -0.32 -17.08
C GLN A 104 -4.37 1.02 -17.65
N HIS A 105 -5.16 1.76 -16.89
CA HIS A 105 -5.63 3.09 -17.30
C HIS A 105 -4.48 4.10 -17.36
N LEU A 106 -3.61 4.11 -16.36
CA LEU A 106 -2.43 4.96 -16.32
C LEU A 106 -1.50 4.69 -17.52
N ILE A 107 -1.16 3.42 -17.75
CA ILE A 107 -0.25 2.99 -18.82
C ILE A 107 -0.76 3.46 -20.19
N ARG A 108 -2.08 3.40 -20.42
CA ARG A 108 -2.69 3.80 -21.70
C ARG A 108 -2.83 5.30 -21.89
N THR A 109 -3.01 6.07 -20.82
CA THR A 109 -3.49 7.45 -20.92
C THR A 109 -2.49 8.52 -20.48
N ALA A 110 -1.54 8.19 -19.61
CA ALA A 110 -0.53 9.14 -19.15
C ALA A 110 0.66 9.21 -20.11
N PRO A 111 1.16 10.40 -20.45
CA PRO A 111 2.31 10.57 -21.36
C PRO A 111 3.60 9.97 -20.78
N ARG A 112 3.75 10.04 -19.46
CA ARG A 112 4.85 9.43 -18.70
C ARG A 112 4.32 8.97 -17.35
N TRP A 113 4.66 7.74 -16.97
CA TRP A 113 4.14 7.12 -15.76
C TRP A 113 5.20 6.32 -15.01
N THR A 114 4.98 6.10 -13.71
CA THR A 114 5.69 5.10 -12.90
C THR A 114 4.68 4.42 -11.98
N ILE A 115 4.82 3.11 -11.77
CA ILE A 115 3.98 2.37 -10.83
C ILE A 115 4.84 1.89 -9.66
N LEU A 116 4.43 2.20 -8.44
CA LEU A 116 5.05 1.71 -7.21
C LEU A 116 4.11 0.73 -6.52
N ARG A 117 4.35 -0.57 -6.69
CA ARG A 117 3.57 -1.65 -6.06
C ARG A 117 4.03 -1.86 -4.63
N MET A 118 3.21 -1.48 -3.65
CA MET A 118 3.48 -1.75 -2.24
C MET A 118 3.20 -3.21 -1.90
N ASN A 119 4.11 -3.85 -1.17
CA ASN A 119 3.81 -5.11 -0.48
C ASN A 119 2.92 -4.84 0.75
N TYR A 120 2.60 -5.85 1.54
CA TYR A 120 1.72 -5.70 2.69
C TYR A 120 2.39 -4.85 3.78
N TYR A 121 1.65 -3.87 4.31
CA TYR A 121 2.19 -2.98 5.32
C TYR A 121 2.45 -3.71 6.64
N ALA A 122 3.68 -3.63 7.13
CA ALA A 122 4.09 -4.20 8.41
C ALA A 122 3.28 -3.62 9.58
N GLU A 123 2.88 -2.35 9.55
CA GLU A 123 2.09 -1.75 10.62
C GLU A 123 0.64 -2.23 10.59
N SER A 124 0.06 -2.52 9.40
CA SER A 124 -1.27 -3.16 9.33
C SER A 124 -1.23 -4.58 9.91
N MET A 125 -0.14 -5.32 9.64
CA MET A 125 0.09 -6.63 10.25
C MET A 125 0.28 -6.53 11.77
N ALA A 126 0.92 -5.46 12.26
CA ALA A 126 1.05 -5.23 13.70
C ALA A 126 -0.31 -5.03 14.37
N ASP A 127 -1.24 -4.29 13.75
CA ASP A 127 -2.60 -4.13 14.26
C ASP A 127 -3.38 -5.45 14.29
N GLU A 128 -3.26 -6.28 13.24
CA GLU A 128 -3.84 -7.63 13.21
C GLU A 128 -3.28 -8.51 14.35
N ILE A 129 -1.97 -8.45 14.58
CA ILE A 129 -1.32 -9.18 15.67
C ILE A 129 -1.86 -8.70 17.02
N LYS A 130 -1.92 -7.39 17.27
CA LYS A 130 -2.44 -6.83 18.54
C LYS A 130 -3.84 -7.34 18.86
N ASN A 131 -4.71 -7.38 17.86
CA ASN A 131 -6.08 -7.89 18.03
C ASN A 131 -6.14 -9.40 18.31
N SER A 132 -5.10 -10.15 17.97
CA SER A 132 -5.02 -11.60 18.13
C SER A 132 -4.18 -12.05 19.33
N LEU A 133 -3.39 -11.16 19.94
CA LEU A 133 -2.46 -11.51 21.02
C LEU A 133 -3.13 -12.22 22.20
N GLY A 134 -4.35 -11.78 22.57
CA GLY A 134 -5.09 -12.38 23.69
C GLY A 134 -5.44 -13.86 23.49
N ALA A 135 -5.47 -14.34 22.24
CA ALA A 135 -5.76 -15.74 21.92
C ALA A 135 -4.50 -16.64 21.92
N GLY A 136 -3.29 -16.07 21.96
CA GLY A 136 -2.04 -16.82 21.88
C GLY A 136 -1.82 -17.53 20.53
N VAL A 137 -2.62 -17.21 19.51
CA VAL A 137 -2.54 -17.82 18.18
C VAL A 137 -2.87 -16.80 17.10
N LEU A 138 -2.05 -16.77 16.05
CA LEU A 138 -2.31 -16.04 14.81
C LEU A 138 -2.97 -16.99 13.81
N ALA A 139 -4.16 -16.64 13.34
CA ALA A 139 -4.88 -17.44 12.35
C ALA A 139 -4.65 -16.92 10.92
N GLY A 140 -4.46 -17.84 9.99
CA GLY A 140 -4.27 -17.53 8.58
C GLY A 140 -4.75 -18.63 7.64
N LEU A 141 -4.44 -18.46 6.35
CA LEU A 141 -4.67 -19.49 5.34
C LEU A 141 -3.33 -20.01 4.83
N GLY A 142 -3.16 -21.33 4.74
CA GLY A 142 -1.89 -21.92 4.27
C GLY A 142 -0.67 -21.36 5.02
N ALA A 143 0.46 -21.24 4.34
CA ALA A 143 1.72 -20.78 4.96
C ALA A 143 1.90 -19.24 5.02
N GLU A 144 1.09 -18.46 4.29
CA GLU A 144 1.16 -16.98 4.19
C GLU A 144 2.59 -16.39 4.06
N ARG A 145 3.26 -16.58 2.91
CA ARG A 145 4.58 -15.99 2.66
C ARG A 145 4.46 -14.55 2.17
N VAL A 146 4.98 -13.58 2.94
CA VAL A 146 4.81 -12.15 2.69
C VAL A 146 6.08 -11.36 2.95
N ALA A 147 6.51 -10.54 1.98
CA ALA A 147 7.64 -9.62 2.13
C ALA A 147 7.19 -8.25 2.64
N TYR A 148 6.81 -8.19 3.92
CA TYR A 148 6.26 -7.00 4.57
C TYR A 148 7.14 -5.75 4.39
N VAL A 149 6.50 -4.62 4.13
CA VAL A 149 7.17 -3.32 3.91
C VAL A 149 6.60 -2.29 4.88
N SER A 150 7.41 -1.34 5.37
CA SER A 150 6.88 -0.24 6.18
C SER A 150 6.25 0.85 5.30
N ARG A 151 5.29 1.61 5.84
CA ARG A 151 4.76 2.81 5.20
C ARG A 151 5.86 3.85 4.95
N ASN A 152 6.83 3.95 5.86
CA ASN A 152 7.97 4.85 5.72
C ASN A 152 8.87 4.46 4.54
N ASP A 153 9.12 3.17 4.35
CA ASP A 153 9.92 2.67 3.21
C ASP A 153 9.20 2.92 1.88
N VAL A 154 7.88 2.69 1.81
CA VAL A 154 7.08 3.02 0.62
C VAL A 154 7.10 4.52 0.33
N ALA A 155 6.97 5.37 1.37
CA ALA A 155 7.05 6.81 1.23
C ALA A 155 8.43 7.27 0.75
N ALA A 156 9.52 6.72 1.31
CA ALA A 156 10.88 7.03 0.91
C ALA A 156 11.17 6.60 -0.53
N ALA A 157 10.67 5.42 -0.94
CA ALA A 157 10.76 4.97 -2.33
C ALA A 157 9.97 5.90 -3.28
N ALA A 158 8.78 6.36 -2.89
CA ALA A 158 8.01 7.33 -3.66
C ALA A 158 8.73 8.67 -3.80
N VAL A 159 9.38 9.17 -2.74
CA VAL A 159 10.24 10.37 -2.79
C VAL A 159 11.39 10.17 -3.77
N GLY A 160 12.06 9.01 -3.74
CA GLY A 160 13.11 8.66 -4.70
C GLY A 160 12.63 8.73 -6.15
N ILE A 161 11.42 8.23 -6.44
CA ILE A 161 10.81 8.32 -7.78
C ILE A 161 10.51 9.77 -8.15
N LEU A 162 9.90 10.54 -7.24
CA LEU A 162 9.47 11.92 -7.51
C LEU A 162 10.64 12.89 -7.67
N THR A 163 11.77 12.64 -7.01
CA THR A 163 12.94 13.55 -7.03
C THR A 163 14.09 13.04 -7.92
N GLY A 164 14.03 11.79 -8.36
CA GLY A 164 15.01 11.18 -9.25
C GLY A 164 14.65 11.28 -10.74
N GLU A 165 15.56 10.81 -11.60
CA GLU A 165 15.38 10.78 -13.05
C GLU A 165 15.31 9.34 -13.57
N GLY A 166 14.81 9.15 -14.80
CA GLY A 166 14.84 7.84 -15.47
C GLY A 166 13.77 6.83 -15.02
N HIS A 167 12.77 7.24 -14.24
CA HIS A 167 11.72 6.34 -13.73
C HIS A 167 10.52 6.15 -14.66
N GLY A 168 10.47 6.85 -15.81
CA GLY A 168 9.36 6.77 -16.75
C GLY A 168 9.23 5.36 -17.38
N GLY A 169 8.01 4.82 -17.37
CA GLY A 169 7.69 3.47 -17.86
C GLY A 169 8.05 2.33 -16.91
N ALA A 170 8.53 2.64 -15.70
CA ALA A 170 8.96 1.61 -14.75
C ALA A 170 7.83 1.14 -13.82
N ILE A 171 7.91 -0.15 -13.45
CA ILE A 171 7.13 -0.75 -12.36
C ILE A 171 8.12 -1.20 -11.30
N TYR A 172 7.95 -0.70 -10.08
CA TYR A 172 8.76 -1.05 -8.92
C TYR A 172 7.93 -1.78 -7.87
N ASN A 173 8.54 -2.67 -7.10
CA ASN A 173 7.90 -3.39 -6.00
C ASN A 173 8.54 -2.98 -4.67
N ALA A 174 7.87 -2.16 -3.88
CA ALA A 174 8.34 -1.81 -2.54
C ALA A 174 8.06 -2.98 -1.58
N THR A 175 9.10 -3.73 -1.24
CA THR A 175 9.03 -4.97 -0.45
C THR A 175 10.00 -4.91 0.73
N GLY A 176 9.78 -5.76 1.73
CA GLY A 176 10.82 -6.10 2.71
C GLY A 176 12.01 -6.83 2.07
N SER A 177 13.09 -6.99 2.84
CA SER A 177 14.30 -7.69 2.41
C SER A 177 14.14 -9.22 2.36
N THR A 178 13.12 -9.75 3.03
CA THR A 178 12.80 -11.18 3.08
C THR A 178 11.30 -11.38 3.08
N ALA A 179 10.84 -12.53 2.58
CA ALA A 179 9.48 -12.98 2.74
C ALA A 179 9.36 -13.89 3.96
N ILE A 180 8.36 -13.60 4.80
CA ILE A 180 8.16 -14.21 6.11
C ILE A 180 6.85 -15.00 6.08
N THR A 181 6.91 -16.25 6.53
CA THR A 181 5.76 -17.16 6.67
C THR A 181 4.91 -16.80 7.90
N GLY A 182 3.70 -17.34 7.98
CA GLY A 182 2.86 -17.23 9.17
C GLY A 182 3.52 -17.77 10.44
N GLU A 183 4.25 -18.89 10.34
CA GLU A 183 4.98 -19.52 11.45
C GLU A 183 6.16 -18.65 11.92
N GLU A 184 6.99 -18.17 10.99
CA GLU A 184 8.10 -17.27 11.32
C GLU A 184 7.60 -15.95 11.92
N ARG A 185 6.48 -15.42 11.43
CA ARG A 185 5.82 -14.26 12.02
C ARG A 185 5.39 -14.53 13.46
N ALA A 186 4.76 -15.66 13.75
CA ALA A 186 4.36 -16.03 15.11
C ALA A 186 5.57 -16.25 16.03
N ALA A 187 6.67 -16.79 15.52
CA ALA A 187 7.93 -16.91 16.25
C ALA A 187 8.50 -15.52 16.63
N ILE A 188 8.54 -14.58 15.68
CA ILE A 188 8.95 -13.19 15.95
C ILE A 188 8.08 -12.56 17.04
N VAL A 189 6.75 -12.73 16.98
CA VAL A 189 5.84 -12.18 17.99
C VAL A 189 6.08 -12.83 19.36
N SER A 190 6.30 -14.16 19.40
CA SER A 190 6.61 -14.87 20.65
C SER A 190 7.88 -14.34 21.31
N GLU A 191 8.94 -14.13 20.52
CA GLU A 191 10.20 -13.56 21.01
C GLU A 191 10.02 -12.14 21.56
N LEU A 192 9.26 -11.30 20.85
CA LEU A 192 9.08 -9.90 21.22
C LEU A 192 8.17 -9.71 22.45
N THR A 193 7.21 -10.60 22.65
CA THR A 193 6.23 -10.51 23.75
C THR A 193 6.61 -11.34 24.97
N GLY A 194 7.50 -12.33 24.82
CA GLY A 194 7.83 -13.29 25.87
C GLY A 194 6.71 -14.30 26.18
N ALA A 195 5.64 -14.31 25.38
CA ALA A 195 4.51 -15.23 25.51
C ALA A 195 4.48 -16.22 24.33
N PRO A 196 4.04 -17.47 24.53
CA PRO A 196 3.92 -18.42 23.43
C PRO A 196 2.81 -17.98 22.47
N VAL A 197 3.18 -17.68 21.23
CA VAL A 197 2.26 -17.35 20.13
C VAL A 197 2.48 -18.33 18.98
N GLY A 198 1.43 -19.11 18.66
CA GLY A 198 1.45 -20.04 17.53
C GLY A 198 0.90 -19.42 16.24
N PHE A 199 1.09 -20.12 15.12
CA PHE A 199 0.36 -19.87 13.88
C PHE A 199 -0.50 -21.08 13.54
N VAL A 200 -1.76 -20.84 13.13
CA VAL A 200 -2.66 -21.89 12.67
C VAL A 200 -3.21 -21.57 11.29
N ALA A 201 -2.98 -22.48 10.35
CA ALA A 201 -3.62 -22.46 9.04
C ALA A 201 -5.01 -23.07 9.15
N LEU A 202 -6.05 -22.26 8.94
CA LEU A 202 -7.45 -22.68 8.98
C LEU A 202 -8.00 -22.95 7.58
N ALA A 203 -9.11 -23.70 7.51
CA ALA A 203 -9.97 -23.66 6.34
C ALA A 203 -10.58 -22.25 6.18
N GLN A 204 -10.88 -21.86 4.95
CA GLN A 204 -11.39 -20.52 4.66
C GLN A 204 -12.69 -20.22 5.44
N GLU A 205 -13.57 -21.20 5.53
CA GLU A 205 -14.87 -21.11 6.20
C GLU A 205 -14.71 -20.92 7.72
N GLN A 206 -13.70 -21.58 8.31
CA GLN A 206 -13.39 -21.45 9.73
C GLN A 206 -12.86 -20.06 10.05
N LEU A 207 -11.94 -19.56 9.22
CA LEU A 207 -11.40 -18.21 9.38
C LEU A 207 -12.51 -17.16 9.19
N ALA A 208 -13.36 -17.32 8.19
CA ALA A 208 -14.51 -16.44 7.95
C ALA A 208 -15.44 -16.41 9.16
N GLY A 209 -15.79 -17.58 9.69
CA GLY A 209 -16.64 -17.73 10.87
C GLY A 209 -16.02 -17.07 12.12
N GLY A 210 -14.72 -17.26 12.35
CA GLY A 210 -14.01 -16.63 13.46
C GLY A 210 -13.99 -15.10 13.38
N LEU A 211 -13.72 -14.55 12.20
CA LEU A 211 -13.73 -13.09 11.98
C LEU A 211 -15.15 -12.50 12.16
N ALA A 212 -16.18 -13.20 11.67
CA ALA A 212 -17.57 -12.79 11.86
C ALA A 212 -17.99 -12.83 13.35
N GLN A 213 -17.59 -13.87 14.09
CA GLN A 213 -17.83 -13.98 15.54
C GLN A 213 -17.11 -12.89 16.33
N ALA A 214 -15.95 -12.43 15.85
CA ALA A 214 -15.25 -11.27 16.41
C ALA A 214 -15.92 -9.91 16.07
N GLY A 215 -17.07 -9.92 15.39
CA GLY A 215 -17.88 -8.73 15.10
C GLY A 215 -17.45 -7.93 13.88
N LEU A 216 -16.58 -8.48 13.03
CA LEU A 216 -16.18 -7.80 11.80
C LEU A 216 -17.36 -7.78 10.79
N PRO A 217 -17.62 -6.64 10.13
CA PRO A 217 -18.62 -6.58 9.05
C PRO A 217 -18.27 -7.54 7.91
N GLU A 218 -19.29 -8.10 7.25
CA GLU A 218 -19.13 -9.07 6.15
C GLU A 218 -18.18 -8.57 5.05
N LEU A 219 -18.27 -7.29 4.67
CA LEU A 219 -17.37 -6.69 3.69
C LEU A 219 -15.89 -6.79 4.13
N VAL A 220 -15.61 -6.55 5.42
CA VAL A 220 -14.25 -6.62 5.96
C VAL A 220 -13.78 -8.07 6.00
N VAL A 221 -14.64 -9.01 6.41
CA VAL A 221 -14.32 -10.45 6.38
C VAL A 221 -13.93 -10.88 4.97
N ASN A 222 -14.72 -10.51 3.96
CA ASN A 222 -14.45 -10.85 2.57
C ASN A 222 -13.13 -10.27 2.07
N VAL A 223 -12.81 -9.02 2.44
CA VAL A 223 -11.53 -8.38 2.10
C VAL A 223 -10.35 -9.10 2.75
N VAL A 224 -10.44 -9.46 4.04
CA VAL A 224 -9.39 -10.20 4.76
C VAL A 224 -9.15 -11.57 4.11
N LEU A 225 -10.21 -12.32 3.82
CA LEU A 225 -10.10 -13.62 3.14
C LEU A 225 -9.45 -13.47 1.76
N ASP A 226 -9.81 -12.41 1.03
CA ASP A 226 -9.26 -12.16 -0.30
C ASP A 226 -7.77 -11.81 -0.25
N ILE A 227 -7.32 -11.05 0.74
CA ILE A 227 -5.90 -10.77 1.01
C ILE A 227 -5.16 -12.06 1.38
N LYS A 228 -5.68 -12.86 2.32
CA LYS A 228 -5.02 -14.09 2.77
C LYS A 228 -4.92 -15.15 1.66
N ARG A 229 -5.94 -15.28 0.81
CA ARG A 229 -5.85 -16.12 -0.40
C ARG A 229 -4.70 -15.67 -1.31
N LYS A 230 -4.48 -14.37 -1.44
CA LYS A 230 -3.38 -13.81 -2.24
C LYS A 230 -2.01 -14.03 -1.60
N PHE A 231 -1.92 -14.04 -0.27
CA PHE A 231 -0.71 -14.48 0.43
C PHE A 231 -0.39 -15.94 0.09
N VAL A 232 -1.38 -16.84 0.15
CA VAL A 232 -1.21 -18.26 -0.21
C VAL A 232 -0.84 -18.44 -1.68
N ALA A 233 -1.40 -17.62 -2.57
CA ALA A 233 -1.10 -17.66 -4.00
C ALA A 233 0.26 -17.03 -4.36
N GLY A 234 1.07 -16.59 -3.38
CA GLY A 234 2.41 -16.02 -3.60
C GLY A 234 2.41 -14.60 -4.16
N ALA A 235 1.26 -13.91 -4.19
CA ALA A 235 1.19 -12.54 -4.74
C ALA A 235 2.01 -11.52 -3.93
N PHE A 236 2.32 -11.83 -2.66
CA PHE A 236 3.09 -10.99 -1.75
C PHE A 236 4.46 -11.61 -1.37
N ASP A 237 4.82 -12.78 -1.93
CA ASP A 237 6.13 -13.44 -1.76
C ASP A 237 7.15 -12.92 -2.79
N ILE A 238 7.07 -11.61 -3.10
CA ILE A 238 7.96 -10.92 -4.03
C ILE A 238 8.99 -10.17 -3.18
N VAL A 239 10.27 -10.43 -3.42
CA VAL A 239 11.39 -9.74 -2.76
C VAL A 239 12.22 -9.04 -3.83
N THR A 240 12.45 -7.74 -3.66
CA THR A 240 13.29 -6.94 -4.56
C THR A 240 14.18 -5.98 -3.77
N GLY A 241 15.18 -5.39 -4.45
CA GLY A 241 15.98 -4.29 -3.92
C GLY A 241 15.43 -2.90 -4.24
N ASP A 242 14.16 -2.77 -4.65
CA ASP A 242 13.62 -1.49 -5.13
C ASP A 242 13.51 -0.44 -4.01
N VAL A 243 13.20 -0.84 -2.78
CA VAL A 243 13.24 0.08 -1.63
C VAL A 243 14.66 0.63 -1.47
N GLU A 244 15.68 -0.24 -1.40
CA GLU A 244 17.06 0.20 -1.24
C GLU A 244 17.52 1.13 -2.36
N ARG A 245 17.19 0.77 -3.61
CA ARG A 245 17.53 1.56 -4.79
C ARG A 245 16.86 2.94 -4.80
N LEU A 246 15.61 3.04 -4.37
CA LEU A 246 14.82 4.28 -4.46
C LEU A 246 14.91 5.14 -3.19
N ALA A 247 14.87 4.53 -2.02
CA ALA A 247 14.91 5.20 -0.72
C ALA A 247 16.35 5.53 -0.27
N GLY A 248 17.36 4.82 -0.81
CA GLY A 248 18.76 5.00 -0.42
C GLY A 248 19.15 4.33 0.90
N HIS A 249 18.30 3.45 1.43
CA HIS A 249 18.56 2.62 2.61
C HIS A 249 17.83 1.28 2.48
N PRO A 250 18.32 0.19 3.10
CA PRO A 250 17.60 -1.09 3.08
C PRO A 250 16.20 -0.96 3.71
N PRO A 251 15.22 -1.79 3.30
CA PRO A 251 13.89 -1.80 3.91
C PRO A 251 13.97 -2.16 5.39
N THR A 252 13.08 -1.58 6.19
CA THR A 252 13.03 -1.83 7.63
C THR A 252 12.56 -3.26 7.91
N PRO A 253 13.29 -4.07 8.69
CA PRO A 253 12.87 -5.44 9.00
C PRO A 253 11.52 -5.49 9.75
N LEU A 254 10.67 -6.48 9.41
CA LEU A 254 9.38 -6.69 10.09
C LEU A 254 9.54 -6.73 11.61
N ARG A 255 10.57 -7.43 12.09
CA ARG A 255 10.86 -7.58 13.52
C ARG A 255 10.99 -6.24 14.23
N ASP A 256 11.66 -5.26 13.62
CA ASP A 256 11.92 -3.96 14.25
C ASP A 256 10.66 -3.10 14.32
N ILE A 257 9.82 -3.21 13.28
CA ILE A 257 8.51 -2.56 13.23
C ILE A 257 7.59 -3.16 14.28
N LEU A 258 7.52 -4.50 14.38
CA LEU A 258 6.75 -5.18 15.40
C LEU A 258 7.27 -4.87 16.81
N ALA A 259 8.58 -4.81 17.02
CA ALA A 259 9.18 -4.48 18.30
C ALA A 259 8.79 -3.08 18.79
N THR A 260 8.61 -2.14 17.86
CA THR A 260 8.14 -0.78 18.17
C THR A 260 6.62 -0.79 18.40
N ALA A 261 5.86 -1.41 17.51
CA ALA A 261 4.41 -1.41 17.55
C ALA A 261 3.87 -2.14 18.79
N LEU A 262 4.43 -3.29 19.18
CA LEU A 262 3.92 -4.10 20.28
C LEU A 262 4.28 -3.58 21.69
N LYS A 263 5.18 -2.60 21.79
CA LYS A 263 5.49 -1.89 23.04
C LYS A 263 4.52 -0.75 23.36
N ALA A 264 3.82 -0.26 22.35
CA ALA A 264 2.88 0.87 22.42
C ALA A 264 1.44 0.39 22.56
#